data_AF-A0A2W5EU27-F1
#
_entry.id   AF-A0A2W5EU27-F1
#
_cell.length_a   1.000
_cell.length_b   1.000
_cell.length_c   1.000
_cell.angle_alpha   90.00
_cell.angle_beta   90.00
_cell.angle_gamma   90.00
#
_symmetry.space_group_name_H-M   'P 1'
#
loop_
_entity.id
_entity.type
_entity.pdbx_description
1 polymer ?
#
loop_
_entity_poly.entity_id
_entity_poly.type
_entity_poly.pdbx_seq_one_letter_code
_entity_poly.pdbx_strand_id
1 'polypeptide(L)'
;MLICPLCSGPLHDADNGVACPAGHRFDRARQGYLNLLPVQHKNSRDPGDNAAMVEARRRFLDGGHYAPLARRLAELVAERAPLRWLDIGCGEGYYTAQIGAALPHSEGYALDISREAIKRACRRDPRLHWLVASMARVPLADASCQVLTSVFSPLDWQEARRLLAPGGALLRMGPSSGHLMALRGKLYDEVRDYDDEKHLALIPAGMHLVHSETLEFSLRLESPEARADLLAMTPHGWRASAERREAVIAAPLEVGVGIRYDWIERDL
;
A
#
# COMPACT_ATOMS: atom_id res chain seq x y z
N MET A 1 9.85 12.88 -14.85
CA MET A 1 9.06 11.87 -14.12
C MET A 1 8.18 12.56 -13.08
N LEU A 2 8.78 13.20 -12.08
CA LEU A 2 8.06 14.01 -11.09
C LEU A 2 7.45 15.28 -11.72
N ILE A 3 6.25 15.64 -11.28
CA ILE A 3 5.56 16.89 -11.64
C ILE A 3 5.26 17.72 -10.39
N CYS A 4 5.23 19.05 -10.56
CA CYS A 4 5.00 19.97 -9.47
C CYS A 4 3.55 19.85 -8.98
N PRO A 5 3.31 19.60 -7.68
CA PRO A 5 1.95 19.48 -7.16
C PRO A 5 1.17 20.81 -7.16
N LEU A 6 1.81 21.93 -7.50
CA LEU A 6 1.20 23.26 -7.54
C LEU A 6 0.86 23.74 -8.96
N CYS A 7 1.78 23.55 -9.91
CA CYS A 7 1.59 24.01 -11.30
C CYS A 7 1.61 22.90 -12.36
N SER A 8 1.76 21.64 -11.96
CA SER A 8 1.91 20.48 -12.84
C SER A 8 3.10 20.51 -13.81
N GLY A 9 3.95 21.54 -13.74
CA GLY A 9 5.19 21.60 -14.52
C GLY A 9 6.22 20.55 -14.09
N PRO A 10 7.16 20.16 -14.98
CA PRO A 10 8.16 19.16 -14.65
C PRO A 10 9.03 19.60 -13.46
N LEU A 11 9.33 18.66 -12.58
CA LEU A 11 10.30 18.85 -11.50
C LEU A 11 11.68 18.35 -11.94
N HIS A 12 12.68 19.20 -11.75
CA HIS A 12 14.09 18.93 -12.03
C HIS A 12 14.89 18.95 -10.74
N ASP A 13 15.99 18.21 -10.70
CA ASP A 13 16.91 18.25 -9.57
C ASP A 13 17.45 19.67 -9.35
N ALA A 14 17.50 20.05 -8.09
CA ALA A 14 18.11 21.27 -7.58
C ALA A 14 18.94 20.92 -6.34
N ASP A 15 19.85 21.81 -5.92
CA ASP A 15 20.88 21.56 -4.89
C ASP A 15 20.52 20.53 -3.81
N ASN A 16 19.44 20.76 -3.04
CA ASN A 16 18.97 19.84 -2.00
C ASN A 16 17.50 19.43 -2.20
N GLY A 17 17.05 19.21 -3.44
CA GLY A 17 15.65 18.90 -3.69
C GLY A 17 15.27 18.94 -5.15
N VAL A 18 14.05 19.41 -5.42
CA VAL A 18 13.52 19.55 -6.78
C VAL A 18 12.84 20.89 -6.98
N ALA A 19 12.88 21.40 -8.20
CA ALA A 19 12.28 22.68 -8.58
C ALA A 19 11.58 22.60 -9.94
N CYS A 20 10.55 23.42 -10.14
CA CYS A 20 9.89 23.57 -11.44
C CYS A 20 10.24 24.93 -12.10
N PRO A 21 10.00 25.10 -13.42
CA PRO A 21 10.26 26.37 -14.12
C PRO A 21 9.50 27.58 -13.57
N ALA A 22 8.37 27.36 -12.88
CA ALA A 22 7.61 28.42 -12.21
C ALA A 22 8.21 28.87 -10.87
N GLY A 23 9.36 28.33 -10.46
CA GLY A 23 10.08 28.73 -9.25
C GLY A 23 9.66 28.01 -7.97
N HIS A 24 8.65 27.12 -7.99
CA HIS A 24 8.32 26.29 -6.83
C HIS A 24 9.44 25.30 -6.53
N ARG A 25 9.80 25.16 -5.25
CA ARG A 25 10.89 24.30 -4.76
C ARG A 25 10.39 23.39 -3.65
N PHE A 26 10.94 22.18 -3.61
CA PHE A 26 10.64 21.17 -2.61
C PHE A 26 11.95 20.54 -2.13
N ASP A 27 12.29 20.78 -0.87
CA ASP A 27 13.51 20.24 -0.28
C ASP A 27 13.38 18.74 -0.04
N ARG A 28 14.48 18.03 -0.26
CA ARG A 28 14.65 16.65 0.15
C ARG A 28 14.93 16.60 1.63
N ALA A 29 14.12 15.83 2.35
CA ALA A 29 14.34 15.62 3.77
C ALA A 29 15.66 14.86 3.99
N ARG A 30 16.28 15.03 5.17
CA ARG A 30 17.51 14.32 5.54
C ARG A 30 17.41 12.80 5.38
N GLN A 31 16.21 12.23 5.54
CA GLN A 31 15.93 10.81 5.38
C GLN A 31 15.87 10.35 3.90
N GLY A 32 15.80 11.27 2.94
CA GLY A 32 15.84 10.98 1.50
C GLY A 32 14.54 11.23 0.73
N TYR A 33 13.39 11.37 1.42
CA TYR A 33 12.09 11.58 0.76
C TYR A 33 11.85 13.02 0.31
N LEU A 34 10.95 13.19 -0.66
CA LEU A 34 10.39 14.48 -1.05
C LEU A 34 8.97 14.64 -0.48
N ASN A 35 8.69 15.78 0.14
CA ASN A 35 7.32 16.12 0.55
C ASN A 35 6.63 16.93 -0.55
N LEU A 36 5.78 16.26 -1.32
CA LEU A 36 5.04 16.83 -2.44
C LEU A 36 3.54 16.92 -2.15
N LEU A 37 3.15 16.90 -0.87
CA LEU A 37 1.78 17.12 -0.41
C LEU A 37 1.56 18.60 -0.07
N PRO A 38 0.80 19.36 -0.89
CA PRO A 38 0.52 20.76 -0.60
C PRO A 38 -0.30 20.91 0.69
N VAL A 39 -0.01 21.97 1.47
CA VAL A 39 -0.69 22.24 2.75
C VAL A 39 -2.20 22.37 2.58
N GLN A 40 -2.64 22.97 1.48
CA GLN A 40 -4.05 23.16 1.11
C GLN A 40 -4.82 21.86 0.79
N HIS A 41 -4.14 20.72 0.70
CA HIS A 41 -4.76 19.40 0.48
C HIS A 41 -4.65 18.48 1.70
N LYS A 42 -4.32 19.04 2.87
CA LYS A 42 -4.40 18.31 4.15
C LYS A 42 -5.83 18.39 4.69
N ASN A 43 -6.67 17.44 4.32
CA ASN A 43 -8.06 17.37 4.80
C ASN A 43 -8.19 16.88 6.25
N SER A 44 -7.09 16.55 6.93
CA SER A 44 -7.04 16.25 8.37
C SER A 44 -5.61 16.42 8.90
N ARG A 45 -5.46 16.80 10.17
CA ARG A 45 -4.16 16.82 10.87
C ARG A 45 -3.68 15.40 11.24
N ASP A 46 -4.58 14.42 11.27
CA ASP A 46 -4.31 13.04 11.68
C ASP A 46 -5.27 12.02 11.01
N PRO A 47 -5.29 11.89 9.66
CA PRO A 47 -6.07 10.85 9.00
C PRO A 47 -5.33 9.51 9.05
N GLY A 48 -5.96 8.50 9.64
CA GLY A 48 -5.49 7.11 9.59
C GLY A 48 -5.23 6.47 10.95
N ASP A 49 -4.32 5.50 10.93
CA ASP A 49 -3.94 4.68 12.09
C ASP A 49 -3.16 5.50 13.13
N ASN A 50 -3.46 5.32 14.42
CA ASN A 50 -2.67 5.96 15.48
C ASN A 50 -1.27 5.31 15.62
N ALA A 51 -0.37 5.95 16.37
CA ALA A 51 1.02 5.47 16.49
C ALA A 51 1.14 4.02 17.00
N ALA A 52 0.26 3.59 17.92
CA ALA A 52 0.26 2.22 18.45
C ALA A 52 -0.16 1.20 17.38
N MET A 53 -1.13 1.56 16.53
CA MET A 53 -1.58 0.73 15.40
C MET A 53 -0.49 0.53 14.35
N VAL A 54 0.19 1.62 13.99
CA VAL A 54 1.30 1.58 13.04
C VAL A 54 2.40 0.68 13.59
N GLU A 55 2.73 0.81 14.87
CA GLU A 55 3.77 -0.02 15.49
C GLU A 55 3.37 -1.50 15.60
N ALA A 56 2.10 -1.79 15.91
CA ALA A 56 1.57 -3.15 15.91
C ALA A 56 1.62 -3.78 14.50
N ARG A 57 1.16 -3.05 13.48
CA ARG A 57 1.27 -3.48 12.07
C ARG A 57 2.72 -3.78 11.72
N ARG A 58 3.65 -2.90 12.09
CA ARG A 58 5.08 -3.08 11.85
C ARG A 58 5.59 -4.38 12.47
N ARG A 59 5.39 -4.58 13.78
CA ARG A 59 5.84 -5.79 14.49
C ARG A 59 5.28 -7.05 13.86
N PHE A 60 4.00 -7.03 13.48
CA PHE A 60 3.36 -8.18 12.84
C PHE A 60 3.96 -8.50 11.47
N LEU A 61 4.18 -7.49 10.63
CA LEU A 61 4.76 -7.66 9.30
C LEU A 61 6.25 -8.05 9.37
N ASP A 62 7.04 -7.38 10.20
CA ASP A 62 8.45 -7.67 10.42
C ASP A 62 8.65 -9.04 11.12
N GLY A 63 7.65 -9.51 11.87
CA GLY A 63 7.59 -10.88 12.41
C GLY A 63 7.38 -11.97 11.35
N GLY A 64 7.20 -11.59 10.09
CA GLY A 64 7.15 -12.51 8.95
C GLY A 64 5.80 -13.20 8.74
N HIS A 65 4.77 -12.85 9.52
CA HIS A 65 3.45 -13.49 9.41
C HIS A 65 2.83 -13.34 8.01
N TYR A 66 3.06 -12.20 7.34
CA TYR A 66 2.58 -11.93 5.97
C TYR A 66 3.68 -12.04 4.91
N ALA A 67 4.82 -12.66 5.23
CA ALA A 67 5.92 -12.83 4.28
C ALA A 67 5.52 -13.57 2.98
N PRO A 68 4.66 -14.61 2.99
CA PRO A 68 4.19 -15.25 1.76
C PRO A 68 3.49 -14.27 0.82
N LEU A 69 2.68 -13.36 1.37
CA LEU A 69 1.94 -12.38 0.59
C LEU A 69 2.87 -11.37 -0.11
N ALA A 70 3.87 -10.87 0.63
CA ALA A 70 4.81 -9.90 0.12
C ALA A 70 5.76 -10.52 -0.91
N ARG A 71 6.14 -11.78 -0.73
CA ARG A 71 6.91 -12.54 -1.72
C ARG A 71 6.11 -12.70 -3.02
N ARG A 72 4.86 -13.16 -2.94
CA ARG A 72 4.04 -13.36 -4.14
C ARG A 72 3.78 -12.05 -4.89
N LEU A 73 3.54 -10.96 -4.16
CA LEU A 73 3.45 -9.62 -4.74
C LEU A 73 4.70 -9.27 -5.55
N ALA A 74 5.89 -9.43 -4.96
CA ALA A 74 7.14 -9.10 -5.61
C ALA A 74 7.42 -9.99 -6.84
N GLU A 75 7.08 -11.28 -6.77
CA GLU A 75 7.17 -12.22 -7.90
C GLU A 75 6.28 -11.77 -9.06
N LEU A 76 4.99 -11.52 -8.82
CA LEU A 76 4.04 -11.06 -9.84
C LEU A 76 4.51 -9.75 -10.51
N VAL A 77 5.00 -8.80 -9.73
CA VAL A 77 5.51 -7.54 -10.27
C VAL A 77 6.80 -7.77 -11.09
N ALA A 78 7.67 -8.67 -10.65
CA ALA A 78 8.90 -9.01 -11.35
C ALA A 78 8.66 -9.76 -12.67
N GLU A 79 7.63 -10.61 -12.75
CA GLU A 79 7.21 -11.29 -13.98
C GLU A 79 6.87 -10.30 -15.12
N ARG A 80 6.38 -9.10 -14.78
CA ARG A 80 6.12 -8.01 -15.75
C ARG A 80 7.38 -7.21 -16.12
N ALA A 81 8.47 -7.37 -15.39
CA ALA A 81 9.76 -6.69 -15.58
C ALA A 81 9.64 -5.17 -15.90
N PRO A 82 8.86 -4.38 -15.12
CA PRO A 82 8.69 -2.96 -15.41
C PRO A 82 10.01 -2.21 -15.21
N LEU A 83 10.34 -1.31 -16.14
CA LEU A 83 11.38 -0.30 -15.96
C LEU A 83 10.97 0.74 -14.91
N ARG A 84 9.67 1.07 -14.82
CA ARG A 84 9.13 2.07 -13.88
C ARG A 84 7.86 1.59 -13.20
N TRP A 85 7.83 1.70 -11.87
CA TRP A 85 6.69 1.28 -11.05
C TRP A 85 6.42 2.24 -9.89
N LEU A 86 5.19 2.20 -9.37
CA LEU A 86 4.75 2.99 -8.22
C LEU A 86 3.95 2.13 -7.23
N ASP A 87 4.26 2.23 -5.95
CA ASP A 87 3.44 1.71 -4.85
C ASP A 87 2.59 2.81 -4.20
N ILE A 88 1.27 2.66 -4.27
CA ILE A 88 0.27 3.64 -3.82
C ILE A 88 -0.22 3.30 -2.41
N GLY A 89 0.07 4.16 -1.44
CA GLY A 89 -0.23 3.90 -0.04
C GLY A 89 0.74 2.88 0.54
N CYS A 90 2.04 3.10 0.31
CA CYS A 90 3.10 2.17 0.68
C CYS A 90 3.27 2.00 2.20
N GLY A 91 2.63 2.86 3.01
CA GLY A 91 2.81 2.92 4.45
C GLY A 91 4.28 3.08 4.80
N GLU A 92 4.77 2.20 5.66
CA GLU A 92 6.18 2.17 6.09
C GLU A 92 7.09 1.29 5.22
N GLY A 93 6.62 0.91 4.02
CA GLY A 93 7.44 0.35 2.95
C GLY A 93 7.73 -1.16 3.03
N TYR A 94 6.98 -1.91 3.84
CA TYR A 94 7.20 -3.36 4.00
C TYR A 94 7.09 -4.13 2.67
N TYR A 95 5.97 -3.95 1.94
CA TYR A 95 5.74 -4.59 0.64
C TYR A 95 6.63 -3.98 -0.45
N THR A 96 6.75 -2.65 -0.45
CA THR A 96 7.57 -1.88 -1.38
C THR A 96 9.02 -2.34 -1.42
N ALA A 97 9.61 -2.63 -0.26
CA ALA A 97 11.00 -3.09 -0.16
C ALA A 97 11.20 -4.47 -0.81
N GLN A 98 10.20 -5.35 -0.76
CA GLN A 98 10.26 -6.65 -1.44
C GLN A 98 10.21 -6.49 -2.95
N ILE A 99 9.36 -5.59 -3.45
CA ILE A 99 9.31 -5.24 -4.89
C ILE A 99 10.66 -4.66 -5.32
N GLY A 100 11.23 -3.70 -4.58
CA GLY A 100 12.53 -3.09 -4.86
C GLY A 100 13.70 -4.08 -4.82
N ALA A 101 13.63 -5.12 -3.98
CA ALA A 101 14.60 -6.21 -3.97
C ALA A 101 14.48 -7.11 -5.20
N ALA A 102 13.26 -7.40 -5.65
CA ALA A 102 13.01 -8.21 -6.85
C ALA A 102 13.31 -7.46 -8.18
N LEU A 103 13.31 -6.12 -8.14
CA LEU A 103 13.54 -5.24 -9.30
C LEU A 103 14.73 -4.29 -9.10
N PRO A 104 15.97 -4.79 -8.96
CA PRO A 104 17.14 -3.97 -8.63
C PRO A 104 17.56 -2.98 -9.73
N HIS A 105 17.05 -3.16 -10.95
CA HIS A 105 17.38 -2.34 -12.13
C HIS A 105 16.22 -1.44 -12.59
N SER A 106 15.12 -1.43 -11.85
CA SER A 106 13.94 -0.63 -12.16
C SER A 106 13.90 0.63 -11.30
N GLU A 107 13.28 1.68 -11.82
CA GLU A 107 13.05 2.93 -11.11
C GLU A 107 11.71 2.85 -10.36
N GLY A 108 11.80 2.65 -9.05
CA GLY A 108 10.65 2.48 -8.17
C GLY A 108 10.29 3.74 -7.40
N TYR A 109 9.00 4.06 -7.40
CA TYR A 109 8.40 5.14 -6.62
C TYR A 109 7.47 4.56 -5.55
N ALA A 110 7.34 5.25 -4.43
CA ALA A 110 6.41 4.86 -3.39
C ALA A 110 5.88 6.10 -2.67
N LEU A 111 4.57 6.13 -2.43
CA LEU A 111 3.93 7.26 -1.77
C LEU A 111 3.00 6.85 -0.65
N ASP A 112 2.96 7.70 0.36
CA ASP A 112 1.96 7.69 1.42
C ASP A 112 1.70 9.13 1.88
N ILE A 113 0.52 9.39 2.43
CA ILE A 113 0.20 10.72 2.99
C ILE A 113 0.89 10.93 4.34
N SER A 114 1.21 9.85 5.06
CA SER A 114 1.86 9.86 6.35
C SER A 114 3.36 10.11 6.22
N ARG A 115 3.77 11.32 6.63
CA ARG A 115 5.20 11.69 6.74
C ARG A 115 5.96 10.73 7.65
N GLU A 116 5.36 10.28 8.74
CA GLU A 116 6.05 9.40 9.70
C GLU A 116 6.24 8.00 9.12
N ALA A 117 5.28 7.49 8.35
CA ALA A 117 5.43 6.22 7.65
C ALA A 117 6.55 6.29 6.60
N ILE A 118 6.55 7.34 5.77
CA ILE A 118 7.60 7.56 4.75
C ILE A 118 8.99 7.72 5.36
N LYS A 119 9.13 8.45 6.48
CA LYS A 119 10.41 8.58 7.20
C LYS A 119 10.99 7.21 7.59
N ARG A 120 10.13 6.27 7.99
CA ARG A 120 10.54 4.89 8.33
C ARG A 120 10.87 4.11 7.06
N ALA A 121 10.02 4.21 6.05
CA ALA A 121 10.16 3.52 4.76
C ALA A 121 11.49 3.80 4.07
N CYS A 122 11.96 5.06 4.13
CA CYS A 122 13.25 5.49 3.58
C CYS A 122 14.45 4.63 4.04
N ARG A 123 14.37 4.01 5.22
CA ARG A 123 15.45 3.16 5.75
C ARG A 123 15.43 1.75 5.17
N ARG A 124 14.31 1.28 4.62
CA ARG A 124 14.17 -0.07 4.08
C ARG A 124 14.87 -0.22 2.73
N ASP A 125 14.77 0.79 1.87
CA ASP A 125 15.50 0.81 0.59
C ASP A 125 15.83 2.25 0.15
N PRO A 126 17.10 2.70 0.25
CA PRO A 126 17.50 4.04 -0.14
C PRO A 126 17.54 4.25 -1.66
N ARG A 127 17.40 3.19 -2.46
CA ARG A 127 17.40 3.27 -3.93
C ARG A 127 16.05 3.73 -4.47
N LEU A 128 14.98 3.62 -3.68
CA LEU A 128 13.62 3.97 -4.10
C LEU A 128 13.33 5.46 -3.91
N HIS A 129 12.42 5.99 -4.73
CA HIS A 129 11.92 7.35 -4.63
C HIS A 129 10.72 7.43 -3.68
N TRP A 130 10.99 7.81 -2.43
CA TRP A 130 9.96 7.96 -1.40
C TRP A 130 9.31 9.34 -1.43
N LEU A 131 7.98 9.37 -1.45
CA LEU A 131 7.19 10.59 -1.58
C LEU A 131 6.16 10.70 -0.44
N VAL A 132 6.08 11.87 0.18
CA VAL A 132 4.87 12.24 0.95
C VAL A 132 3.92 12.92 -0.02
N ALA A 133 2.85 12.24 -0.41
CA ALA A 133 1.90 12.71 -1.42
C ALA A 133 0.50 12.09 -1.23
N SER A 134 -0.51 12.68 -1.86
CA SER A 134 -1.87 12.12 -1.88
C SER A 134 -2.04 11.18 -3.07
N MET A 135 -2.67 10.03 -2.87
CA MET A 135 -3.05 9.11 -3.94
C MET A 135 -4.07 9.71 -4.93
N ALA A 136 -4.79 10.77 -4.54
CA ALA A 136 -5.74 11.46 -5.41
C ALA A 136 -5.07 12.50 -6.33
N ARG A 137 -3.81 12.86 -6.05
CA ARG A 137 -3.00 13.82 -6.84
C ARG A 137 -1.54 13.39 -6.77
N VAL A 138 -1.22 12.31 -7.45
CA VAL A 138 0.10 11.71 -7.47
C VAL A 138 1.04 12.59 -8.31
N PRO A 139 2.17 13.05 -7.75
CA PRO A 139 3.07 14.00 -8.40
C PRO A 139 4.01 13.32 -9.42
N LEU A 140 3.46 12.40 -10.23
CA LEU A 140 4.11 11.79 -11.38
C LEU A 140 3.37 12.19 -12.66
N ALA A 141 4.12 12.30 -13.75
CA ALA A 141 3.58 12.63 -15.06
C ALA A 141 2.58 11.56 -15.55
N ASP A 142 1.74 11.94 -16.51
CA ASP A 142 0.82 11.03 -17.18
C ASP A 142 1.58 9.92 -17.93
N ALA A 143 0.97 8.74 -18.02
CA ALA A 143 1.49 7.60 -18.77
C ALA A 143 2.97 7.26 -18.47
N SER A 144 3.36 7.37 -17.20
CA SER A 144 4.75 7.33 -16.77
C SER A 144 5.16 6.05 -16.05
N CYS A 145 4.21 5.24 -15.60
CA CYS A 145 4.45 3.97 -14.92
C CYS A 145 3.96 2.78 -15.76
N GLN A 146 4.70 1.67 -15.75
CA GLN A 146 4.26 0.42 -16.37
C GLN A 146 3.48 -0.46 -15.39
N VAL A 147 3.86 -0.42 -14.11
CA VAL A 147 3.15 -1.13 -13.03
C VAL A 147 2.80 -0.17 -11.90
N LEU A 148 1.57 -0.27 -11.41
CA LEU A 148 1.17 0.30 -10.13
C LEU A 148 0.87 -0.83 -9.15
N THR A 149 1.14 -0.65 -7.87
CA THR A 149 0.67 -1.53 -6.79
C THR A 149 -0.21 -0.77 -5.81
N SER A 150 -1.24 -1.45 -5.28
CA SER A 150 -2.08 -0.93 -4.20
C SER A 150 -2.38 -2.06 -3.22
N VAL A 151 -1.77 -2.01 -2.04
CA VAL A 151 -1.82 -3.09 -1.05
C VAL A 151 -2.66 -2.66 0.15
N PHE A 152 -3.89 -3.18 0.26
CA PHE A 152 -4.85 -2.82 1.32
C PHE A 152 -5.13 -1.30 1.45
N SER A 153 -4.80 -0.55 0.41
CA SER A 153 -4.89 0.90 0.34
C SER A 153 -6.12 1.28 -0.49
N PRO A 154 -6.80 2.41 -0.18
CA PRO A 154 -7.77 2.97 -1.11
C PRO A 154 -7.10 3.35 -2.43
N LEU A 155 -7.91 3.49 -3.49
CA LEU A 155 -7.42 3.75 -4.83
C LEU A 155 -8.29 4.80 -5.50
N ASP A 156 -7.66 5.78 -6.14
CA ASP A 156 -8.32 6.64 -7.12
C ASP A 156 -8.11 6.05 -8.52
N TRP A 157 -9.19 5.54 -9.11
CA TRP A 157 -9.13 4.88 -10.41
C TRP A 157 -8.77 5.81 -11.57
N GLN A 158 -9.19 7.07 -11.51
CA GLN A 158 -8.85 8.04 -12.57
C GLN A 158 -7.37 8.38 -12.50
N GLU A 159 -6.85 8.53 -11.29
CA GLU A 159 -5.43 8.79 -11.09
C GLU A 159 -4.57 7.57 -11.48
N ALA A 160 -4.99 6.36 -11.11
CA ALA A 160 -4.32 5.13 -11.55
C ALA A 160 -4.27 5.03 -13.08
N ARG A 161 -5.39 5.29 -13.77
CA ARG A 161 -5.46 5.30 -15.23
C ARG A 161 -4.55 6.38 -15.83
N ARG A 162 -4.53 7.58 -15.27
CA ARG A 162 -3.68 8.70 -15.72
C ARG A 162 -2.20 8.32 -15.68
N LEU A 163 -1.77 7.66 -14.61
CA LEU A 163 -0.37 7.32 -14.36
C LEU A 163 0.13 6.14 -15.21
N LEU A 164 -0.71 5.14 -15.44
CA LEU A 164 -0.34 3.97 -16.24
C LEU A 164 -0.05 4.36 -17.68
N ALA A 165 1.08 3.91 -18.23
CA ALA A 165 1.30 3.92 -19.67
C ALA A 165 0.24 3.04 -20.38
N PRO A 166 -0.06 3.26 -21.67
CA PRO A 166 -0.87 2.32 -22.43
C PRO A 166 -0.30 0.90 -22.36
N GLY A 167 -1.15 -0.10 -22.09
CA GLY A 167 -0.72 -1.49 -21.81
C GLY A 167 -0.06 -1.71 -20.45
N GLY A 168 0.04 -0.67 -19.60
CA GLY A 168 0.48 -0.81 -18.22
C GLY A 168 -0.61 -1.38 -17.32
N ALA A 169 -0.24 -1.92 -16.16
CA ALA A 169 -1.18 -2.61 -15.28
C ALA A 169 -1.07 -2.21 -13.80
N LEU A 170 -2.20 -2.23 -13.10
CA LEU A 170 -2.31 -2.11 -11.66
C LEU A 170 -2.43 -3.51 -11.05
N LEU A 171 -1.57 -3.84 -10.08
CA LEU A 171 -1.73 -4.98 -9.20
C LEU A 171 -2.36 -4.53 -7.87
N ARG A 172 -3.61 -4.93 -7.66
CA ARG A 172 -4.34 -4.62 -6.44
C ARG A 172 -4.37 -5.84 -5.51
N MET A 173 -4.04 -5.65 -4.24
CA MET A 173 -4.21 -6.66 -3.19
C MET A 173 -5.35 -6.30 -2.25
N GLY A 174 -6.27 -7.25 -2.02
CA GLY A 174 -7.38 -7.11 -1.08
C GLY A 174 -7.68 -8.40 -0.32
N PRO A 175 -8.36 -8.33 0.84
CA PRO A 175 -8.80 -9.55 1.52
C PRO A 175 -9.76 -10.34 0.63
N SER A 176 -9.61 -11.66 0.62
CA SER A 176 -10.64 -12.55 0.06
C SER A 176 -11.82 -12.69 1.03
N SER A 177 -12.91 -13.27 0.57
CA SER A 177 -14.07 -13.67 1.38
C SER A 177 -13.69 -14.56 2.58
N GLY A 178 -12.69 -15.44 2.41
CA GLY A 178 -12.15 -16.33 3.46
C GLY A 178 -11.17 -15.67 4.45
N HIS A 179 -10.80 -14.41 4.27
CA HIS A 179 -9.77 -13.76 5.09
C HIS A 179 -10.18 -13.65 6.57
N LEU A 180 -9.35 -14.22 7.45
CA LEU A 180 -9.47 -14.13 8.90
C LEU A 180 -10.83 -14.60 9.46
N MET A 181 -11.47 -15.58 8.82
CA MET A 181 -12.78 -16.12 9.24
C MET A 181 -12.79 -16.56 10.71
N ALA A 182 -11.80 -17.35 11.13
CA ALA A 182 -11.73 -17.85 12.51
C ALA A 182 -11.58 -16.72 13.54
N LEU A 183 -10.83 -15.65 13.21
CA LEU A 183 -10.74 -14.47 14.06
C LEU A 183 -12.09 -13.73 14.11
N ARG A 184 -12.72 -13.50 12.95
CA ARG A 184 -14.02 -12.81 12.86
C ARG A 184 -15.10 -13.53 13.66
N GLY A 185 -15.14 -14.87 13.62
CA GLY A 185 -16.08 -15.68 14.42
C GLY A 185 -15.86 -15.59 15.93
N LYS A 186 -14.67 -15.21 16.40
CA LYS A 186 -14.41 -14.92 17.82
C LYS A 186 -14.81 -13.49 18.22
N LEU A 187 -14.89 -12.56 17.26
CA LEU A 187 -15.13 -11.14 17.52
C LEU A 187 -16.60 -10.73 17.34
N TYR A 188 -17.38 -11.45 16.52
CA TYR A 188 -18.76 -11.12 16.18
C TYR A 188 -19.71 -12.30 16.44
N ASP A 189 -20.95 -11.99 16.80
CA ASP A 189 -22.03 -12.98 16.92
C ASP A 189 -22.45 -13.52 15.56
N GLU A 190 -22.42 -12.66 14.53
CA GLU A 190 -22.74 -13.00 13.15
C GLU A 190 -21.65 -12.46 12.23
N VAL A 191 -21.06 -13.34 11.44
CA VAL A 191 -20.04 -13.00 10.44
C VAL A 191 -20.73 -12.83 9.10
N ARG A 192 -20.92 -11.57 8.68
CA ARG A 192 -21.49 -11.25 7.36
C ARG A 192 -20.55 -11.66 6.23
N ASP A 193 -21.11 -12.15 5.13
CA ASP A 193 -20.33 -12.41 3.92
C ASP A 193 -19.65 -11.14 3.40
N TYR A 194 -18.44 -11.31 2.89
CA TYR A 194 -17.68 -10.24 2.26
C TYR A 194 -17.57 -10.53 0.77
N ASP A 195 -18.20 -9.67 -0.04
CA ASP A 195 -17.99 -9.62 -1.48
C ASP A 195 -16.61 -8.99 -1.76
N ASP A 196 -15.65 -9.84 -2.12
CA ASP A 196 -14.28 -9.48 -2.48
C ASP A 196 -14.15 -9.01 -3.94
N GLU A 197 -15.20 -9.15 -4.74
CA GLU A 197 -15.28 -8.75 -6.15
C GLU A 197 -15.96 -7.39 -6.36
N LYS A 198 -16.64 -6.84 -5.34
CA LYS A 198 -17.33 -5.54 -5.41
C LYS A 198 -16.51 -4.39 -6.03
N HIS A 199 -15.19 -4.44 -5.89
CA HIS A 199 -14.30 -3.42 -6.38
C HIS A 199 -14.09 -3.49 -7.90
N LEU A 200 -14.34 -4.65 -8.52
CA LEU A 200 -14.24 -4.85 -9.97
C LEU A 200 -15.30 -4.02 -10.71
N ALA A 201 -16.47 -3.79 -10.09
CA ALA A 201 -17.51 -2.91 -10.61
C ALA A 201 -17.08 -1.42 -10.66
N LEU A 202 -15.97 -1.05 -10.00
CA LEU A 202 -15.43 0.31 -9.99
C LEU A 202 -14.35 0.53 -11.07
N ILE A 203 -13.97 -0.51 -11.82
CA ILE A 203 -12.98 -0.39 -12.89
C ILE A 203 -13.56 0.53 -13.98
N PRO A 204 -12.89 1.65 -14.32
CA PRO A 204 -13.39 2.61 -15.29
C PRO A 204 -13.22 2.10 -16.72
N ALA A 205 -13.95 2.71 -17.66
CA ALA A 205 -13.72 2.50 -19.08
C ALA A 205 -12.26 2.83 -19.47
N GLY A 206 -11.68 2.02 -20.37
CA GLY A 206 -10.26 2.08 -20.73
C GLY A 206 -9.35 1.25 -19.84
N MET A 207 -9.91 0.48 -18.91
CA MET A 207 -9.22 -0.49 -18.08
C MET A 207 -10.05 -1.77 -17.96
N HIS A 208 -9.39 -2.91 -17.79
CA HIS A 208 -10.08 -4.20 -17.65
C HIS A 208 -9.28 -5.19 -16.78
N LEU A 209 -9.99 -6.06 -16.07
CA LEU A 209 -9.36 -7.15 -15.31
C LEU A 209 -8.78 -8.17 -16.31
N VAL A 210 -7.50 -8.50 -16.16
CA VAL A 210 -6.81 -9.50 -17.01
C VAL A 210 -6.45 -10.78 -16.27
N HIS A 211 -6.29 -10.72 -14.95
CA HIS A 211 -5.99 -11.89 -14.13
C HIS A 211 -6.38 -11.67 -12.68
N SER A 212 -6.84 -12.73 -12.03
CA SER A 212 -7.08 -12.79 -10.60
C SER A 212 -6.54 -14.09 -10.03
N GLU A 213 -5.85 -14.02 -8.90
CA GLU A 213 -5.49 -15.19 -8.10
C GLU A 213 -5.68 -14.91 -6.60
N THR A 214 -5.91 -15.97 -5.83
CA THR A 214 -6.01 -15.88 -4.37
C THR A 214 -4.92 -16.73 -3.74
N LEU A 215 -4.13 -16.13 -2.84
CA LEU A 215 -3.17 -16.84 -2.02
C LEU A 215 -3.78 -17.08 -0.63
N GLU A 216 -3.86 -18.35 -0.24
CA GLU A 216 -4.39 -18.78 1.04
C GLU A 216 -3.34 -19.56 1.84
N PHE A 217 -3.24 -19.28 3.13
CA PHE A 217 -2.43 -20.04 4.08
C PHE A 217 -2.93 -19.86 5.51
N SER A 218 -2.53 -20.75 6.41
CA SER A 218 -2.88 -20.68 7.83
C SER A 218 -1.77 -20.03 8.65
N LEU A 219 -2.17 -19.16 9.59
CA LEU A 219 -1.31 -18.64 10.64
C LEU A 219 -1.63 -19.34 11.96
N ARG A 220 -0.59 -19.77 12.66
CA ARG A 220 -0.65 -20.19 14.05
C ARG A 220 0.04 -19.14 14.92
N LEU A 221 -0.75 -18.35 15.63
CA LEU A 221 -0.26 -17.27 16.49
C LEU A 221 -0.18 -17.74 17.94
N GLU A 222 1.01 -18.13 18.37
CA GLU A 222 1.27 -18.63 19.74
C GLU A 222 1.55 -17.51 20.75
N SER A 223 2.14 -16.40 20.30
CA SER A 223 2.41 -15.25 21.17
C SER A 223 1.15 -14.38 21.39
N PRO A 224 0.85 -13.98 22.64
CA PRO A 224 -0.17 -12.96 22.92
C PRO A 224 0.08 -11.64 22.17
N GLU A 225 1.35 -11.25 21.99
CA GLU A 225 1.72 -10.03 21.28
C GLU A 225 1.33 -10.10 19.81
N ALA A 226 1.61 -11.22 19.13
CA ALA A 226 1.24 -11.39 17.72
C ALA A 226 -0.29 -11.37 17.51
N ARG A 227 -1.06 -11.90 18.47
CA ARG A 227 -2.53 -11.83 18.45
C ARG A 227 -3.04 -10.41 18.69
N ALA A 228 -2.44 -9.69 19.64
CA ALA A 228 -2.74 -8.29 19.89
C ALA A 228 -2.41 -7.42 18.67
N ASP A 229 -1.28 -7.68 18.02
CA ASP A 229 -0.85 -6.94 16.85
C ASP A 229 -1.76 -7.19 15.64
N LEU A 230 -2.19 -8.43 15.40
CA LEU A 230 -3.20 -8.76 14.38
C LEU A 230 -4.53 -8.04 14.63
N LEU A 231 -4.99 -8.00 15.89
CA LEU A 231 -6.21 -7.26 16.27
C LEU A 231 -6.05 -5.77 15.99
N ALA A 232 -4.92 -5.17 16.35
CA ALA A 232 -4.68 -3.74 16.20
C ALA A 232 -4.59 -3.31 14.73
N MET A 233 -4.00 -4.14 13.86
CA MET A 233 -3.85 -3.81 12.44
C MET A 233 -5.07 -4.10 11.57
N THR A 234 -6.13 -4.70 12.13
CA THR A 234 -7.37 -5.04 11.41
C THR A 234 -8.54 -4.18 11.89
N PRO A 235 -9.47 -3.74 11.01
CA PRO A 235 -10.69 -3.05 11.43
C PRO A 235 -11.56 -3.84 12.42
N HIS A 236 -11.37 -5.17 12.45
CA HIS A 236 -12.13 -6.07 13.31
C HIS A 236 -11.82 -5.87 14.79
N GLY A 237 -10.55 -5.65 15.16
CA GLY A 237 -10.18 -5.39 16.55
C GLY A 237 -10.88 -4.14 17.10
N TRP A 238 -11.01 -3.08 16.31
CA TRP A 238 -11.62 -1.81 16.74
C TRP A 238 -13.12 -1.91 17.02
N ARG A 239 -13.80 -2.81 16.31
CA ARG A 239 -15.26 -2.99 16.40
C ARG A 239 -15.67 -4.02 17.45
N ALA A 240 -14.72 -4.80 17.97
CA ALA A 240 -14.97 -5.84 18.95
C ALA A 240 -14.98 -5.28 20.38
N SER A 241 -15.72 -5.94 21.28
CA SER A 241 -15.70 -5.61 22.72
C SER A 241 -14.30 -5.84 23.32
N ALA A 242 -14.01 -5.19 24.45
CA ALA A 242 -12.77 -5.46 25.20
C ALA A 242 -12.64 -6.93 25.59
N GLU A 243 -13.72 -7.53 26.10
CA GLU A 243 -13.79 -8.95 26.49
C GLU A 243 -13.42 -9.90 25.33
N ARG A 244 -13.99 -9.70 24.14
CA ARG A 244 -13.68 -10.55 22.98
C ARG A 244 -12.24 -10.40 22.50
N ARG A 245 -11.68 -9.18 22.57
CA ARG A 245 -10.28 -8.95 22.26
C ARG A 245 -9.36 -9.65 23.27
N GLU A 246 -9.65 -9.53 24.56
CA GLU A 246 -8.91 -10.20 25.62
C GLU A 246 -8.96 -11.72 25.47
N ALA A 247 -10.13 -12.29 25.15
CA ALA A 247 -10.29 -13.72 24.90
C ALA A 247 -9.43 -14.21 23.72
N VAL A 248 -9.36 -13.44 22.63
CA VAL A 248 -8.45 -13.75 21.50
C VAL A 248 -6.99 -13.67 21.94
N ILE A 249 -6.60 -12.66 22.73
CA ILE A 249 -5.21 -12.52 23.20
C ILE A 249 -4.82 -13.63 24.17
N ALA A 250 -5.74 -14.10 25.02
CA ALA A 250 -5.48 -15.07 26.08
C ALA A 250 -5.20 -16.51 25.59
N ALA A 251 -5.66 -16.88 24.40
CA ALA A 251 -5.53 -18.25 23.88
C ALA A 251 -4.83 -18.29 22.50
N PRO A 252 -4.10 -19.37 22.16
CA PRO A 252 -3.57 -19.56 20.82
C PRO A 252 -4.64 -19.39 19.74
N LEU A 253 -4.27 -18.76 18.63
CA LEU A 253 -5.16 -18.53 17.50
C LEU A 253 -4.59 -19.20 16.25
N GLU A 254 -5.36 -20.13 15.69
CA GLU A 254 -5.17 -20.59 14.32
C GLU A 254 -6.18 -19.88 13.42
N VAL A 255 -5.70 -19.25 12.34
CA VAL A 255 -6.54 -18.44 11.47
C VAL A 255 -6.06 -18.50 10.03
N GLY A 256 -7.01 -18.63 9.09
CA GLY A 256 -6.75 -18.55 7.66
C GLY A 256 -6.52 -17.11 7.20
N VAL A 257 -5.50 -16.91 6.37
CA VAL A 257 -5.20 -15.69 5.63
C VAL A 257 -5.45 -15.99 4.17
N GLY A 258 -6.48 -15.37 3.58
CA GLY A 258 -6.71 -15.42 2.14
C GLY A 258 -6.69 -14.02 1.53
N ILE A 259 -5.81 -13.76 0.57
CA ILE A 259 -5.66 -12.46 -0.10
C ILE A 259 -5.79 -12.64 -1.60
N ARG A 260 -6.62 -11.80 -2.21
CA ARG A 260 -6.82 -11.73 -3.65
C ARG A 260 -5.86 -10.72 -4.28
N TYR A 261 -5.30 -11.11 -5.42
CA TYR A 261 -4.42 -10.34 -6.27
C TYR A 261 -5.11 -10.15 -7.61
N ASP A 262 -5.38 -8.90 -7.98
CA ASP A 262 -6.05 -8.56 -9.22
C ASP A 262 -5.13 -7.73 -10.10
N TRP A 263 -4.88 -8.20 -11.32
CA TRP A 263 -4.24 -7.43 -12.37
C TRP A 263 -5.29 -6.74 -13.23
N ILE A 264 -5.28 -5.42 -13.21
CA ILE A 264 -6.13 -4.57 -14.05
C ILE A 264 -5.24 -3.84 -15.04
N GLU A 265 -5.45 -4.07 -16.33
CA GLU A 265 -4.65 -3.48 -17.41
C GLU A 265 -5.33 -2.24 -17.98
N ARG A 266 -4.54 -1.24 -18.37
CA ARG A 266 -4.99 -0.08 -19.15
C ARG A 266 -4.89 -0.41 -20.63
N ASP A 267 -5.94 -0.10 -21.39
CA ASP A 267 -5.97 -0.30 -22.83
C ASP A 267 -4.81 0.44 -23.55
N LEU A 268 -4.46 -0.05 -24.75
CA LEU A 268 -3.42 0.51 -25.62
C LEU A 268 -3.75 1.91 -26.16
#